data_AF-A0A516PXB5-F1
#
_entry.id   AF-A0A516PXB5-F1
#
_cell.length_a   1.000
_cell.length_b   1.000
_cell.length_c   1.000
_cell.angle_alpha   90.00
_cell.angle_beta   90.00
_cell.angle_gamma   90.00
#
_symmetry.space_group_name_H-M   'P 1'
#
loop_
_entity.id
_entity.type
_entity.pdbx_description
1 polymer ?
#
loop_
_entity_poly.entity_id
_entity_poly.type
_entity_poly.pdbx_seq_one_letter_code
_entity_poly.pdbx_strand_id
1 'polypeptide(L)'
;MKDAGHLSEILSLVILTIIVAIVGLLTTLAAALLQPWLGAKYQRAAWTRDAQFGVYCTALAYAEHLTALVDRLTTPYADAADAMEIDLESASGRMRLLAPSNVAQAWSDLLEADAILRWNVSENGPWQPGEVMSGDDTDLVRLKSAIDKLTSLIRSSFSSGAVPPAKSSGWASRWGSSSL
;
A
#
# COMPACT_ATOMS: atom_id res chain seq x y z
N MET A 1 -74.05 22.82 6.58
CA MET A 1 -73.07 21.92 7.25
C MET A 1 -72.42 20.89 6.32
N LYS A 2 -72.80 20.77 5.03
CA LYS A 2 -72.15 19.84 4.09
C LYS A 2 -70.82 20.32 3.50
N ASP A 3 -70.54 21.63 3.54
CA ASP A 3 -69.36 22.21 2.88
C ASP A 3 -68.04 22.08 3.67
N ALA A 4 -68.11 21.75 4.96
CA ALA A 4 -66.91 21.64 5.80
C ALA A 4 -66.06 20.39 5.50
N GLY A 5 -66.67 19.29 5.03
CA GLY A 5 -65.96 18.04 4.72
C GLY A 5 -65.14 18.11 3.43
N HIS A 6 -65.60 18.88 2.44
CA HIS A 6 -64.92 18.97 1.15
C HIS A 6 -63.62 19.78 1.24
N LEU A 7 -63.58 20.78 2.13
CA LEU A 7 -62.40 21.59 2.39
C LEU A 7 -61.30 20.81 3.11
N SER A 8 -61.64 19.87 4.00
CA SER A 8 -60.63 19.05 4.69
C SER A 8 -59.96 18.03 3.76
N GLU A 9 -60.70 17.46 2.80
CA GLU A 9 -60.13 16.54 1.82
C GLU A 9 -59.16 17.25 0.86
N ILE A 10 -59.53 18.45 0.40
CA ILE A 10 -58.66 19.27 -0.48
C ILE A 10 -57.39 19.68 0.28
N LEU A 11 -57.51 20.09 1.55
CA LEU A 11 -56.35 20.46 2.37
C LEU A 11 -55.40 19.26 2.58
N SER A 12 -55.95 18.05 2.78
CA SER A 12 -55.15 16.82 2.97
C SER A 12 -54.38 16.40 1.71
N LEU A 13 -54.96 16.60 0.52
CA LEU A 13 -54.30 16.33 -0.76
C LEU A 13 -53.17 17.33 -1.07
N VAL A 14 -53.38 18.62 -0.78
CA VAL A 14 -52.35 19.67 -0.92
C VAL A 14 -51.21 19.45 0.07
N ILE A 15 -51.57 19.20 1.33
CA ILE A 15 -50.88 18.34 2.31
C ILE A 15 -49.77 17.42 1.77
N LEU A 16 -50.26 16.28 1.30
CA LEU A 16 -49.49 15.14 0.83
C LEU A 16 -48.60 15.50 -0.37
N THR A 17 -49.12 16.26 -1.33
CA THR A 17 -48.36 16.63 -2.54
C THR A 17 -47.15 17.51 -2.22
N ILE A 18 -47.29 18.46 -1.29
CA ILE A 18 -46.17 19.28 -0.81
C ILE A 18 -45.10 18.41 -0.14
N ILE A 19 -45.51 17.45 0.70
CA ILE A 19 -44.57 16.55 1.37
C ILE A 19 -43.80 15.70 0.36
N VAL A 20 -44.51 15.12 -0.62
CA VAL A 20 -43.88 14.30 -1.68
C VAL A 20 -42.90 15.15 -2.51
N ALA A 21 -43.26 16.39 -2.83
CA ALA A 21 -42.37 17.31 -3.55
C ALA A 21 -41.12 17.65 -2.74
N ILE A 22 -41.25 17.92 -1.43
CA ILE A 22 -40.11 18.21 -0.55
C ILE A 22 -39.20 16.99 -0.42
N VAL A 23 -39.75 15.81 -0.19
CA VAL A 23 -38.98 14.56 -0.09
C VAL A 23 -38.24 14.30 -1.40
N GLY A 24 -38.94 14.42 -2.54
CA GLY A 24 -38.35 14.27 -3.86
C GLY A 24 -37.16 15.22 -4.06
N LEU A 25 -37.35 16.50 -3.77
CA LEU A 25 -36.30 17.52 -3.91
C LEU A 25 -35.09 17.25 -2.99
N LEU A 26 -35.33 16.83 -1.76
CA LEU A 26 -34.27 16.45 -0.81
C LEU A 26 -33.49 15.22 -1.28
N THR A 27 -34.16 14.19 -1.81
CA THR A 27 -33.47 13.01 -2.37
C THR A 27 -32.61 13.37 -3.58
N THR A 28 -33.08 14.24 -4.48
CA THR A 28 -32.30 14.65 -5.66
C THR A 28 -31.08 15.47 -5.27
N LEU A 29 -31.22 16.38 -4.29
CA LEU A 29 -30.10 17.15 -3.72
C LEU A 29 -29.09 16.26 -3.01
N ALA A 30 -29.56 15.30 -2.22
CA ALA A 30 -28.68 14.34 -1.55
C ALA A 30 -27.91 13.47 -2.55
N ALA A 31 -28.57 12.96 -3.59
CA ALA A 31 -27.92 12.17 -4.64
C ALA A 31 -26.86 12.98 -5.41
N ALA A 32 -27.19 14.23 -5.77
CA ALA A 32 -26.27 15.13 -6.49
C ALA A 32 -25.01 15.47 -5.69
N LEU A 33 -25.09 15.48 -4.36
CA LEU A 33 -23.94 15.74 -3.48
C LEU A 33 -23.18 14.45 -3.11
N LEU A 34 -23.88 13.33 -2.93
CA LEU A 34 -23.28 12.05 -2.55
C LEU A 34 -22.49 11.41 -3.70
N GLN A 35 -22.95 11.54 -4.94
CA GLN A 35 -22.32 10.94 -6.11
C GLN A 35 -20.88 11.44 -6.36
N PRO A 36 -20.58 12.75 -6.39
CA PRO A 36 -19.21 13.24 -6.55
C PRO A 36 -18.34 12.96 -5.32
N TRP A 37 -18.90 12.96 -4.10
CA TRP A 37 -18.15 12.62 -2.89
C TRP A 37 -17.70 11.16 -2.88
N LEU A 38 -18.62 10.24 -3.22
CA LEU A 38 -18.29 8.82 -3.38
C LEU A 38 -17.28 8.63 -4.51
N GLY A 39 -17.46 9.29 -5.66
CA GLY A 39 -16.51 9.25 -6.77
C GLY A 39 -15.09 9.69 -6.36
N ALA A 40 -14.97 10.82 -5.66
CA ALA A 40 -13.69 11.33 -5.18
C ALA A 40 -13.03 10.39 -4.16
N LYS A 41 -13.82 9.72 -3.31
CA LYS A 41 -13.31 8.75 -2.33
C LYS A 41 -12.74 7.50 -3.02
N TYR A 42 -13.43 6.96 -4.03
CA TYR A 42 -12.94 5.81 -4.79
C TYR A 42 -11.70 6.14 -5.63
N GLN A 43 -11.63 7.35 -6.22
CA GLN A 43 -10.44 7.81 -6.94
C GLN A 43 -9.20 7.88 -6.04
N ARG A 44 -9.33 8.44 -4.83
CA ARG A 44 -8.21 8.48 -3.87
C ARG A 44 -7.75 7.08 -3.48
N ALA A 45 -8.69 6.16 -3.21
CA ALA A 45 -8.37 4.78 -2.89
C ALA A 45 -7.65 4.06 -4.05
N ALA A 46 -8.09 4.30 -5.28
CA ALA A 46 -7.43 3.77 -6.48
C ALA A 46 -6.01 4.31 -6.62
N TRP A 47 -5.81 5.62 -6.48
CA TRP A 47 -4.47 6.22 -6.56
C TRP A 47 -3.51 5.72 -5.47
N THR A 48 -3.99 5.54 -4.24
CA THR A 48 -3.15 4.96 -3.18
C THR A 48 -2.76 3.52 -3.50
N ARG A 49 -3.68 2.76 -4.08
CA ARG A 49 -3.44 1.37 -4.46
C ARG A 49 -2.41 1.29 -5.61
N ASP A 50 -2.56 2.11 -6.63
CA ASP A 50 -1.61 2.19 -7.75
C ASP A 50 -0.22 2.64 -7.29
N ALA A 51 -0.15 3.62 -6.39
CA ALA A 51 1.11 4.07 -5.81
C ALA A 51 1.79 2.95 -5.00
N GLN A 52 1.02 2.18 -4.22
CA GLN A 52 1.50 1.04 -3.46
C GLN A 52 2.00 -0.08 -4.39
N PHE A 53 1.27 -0.40 -5.47
CA PHE A 53 1.72 -1.33 -6.51
C PHE A 53 3.06 -0.90 -7.11
N GLY A 54 3.21 0.37 -7.46
CA GLY A 54 4.46 0.90 -8.01
C GLY A 54 5.66 0.65 -7.09
N VAL A 55 5.48 0.86 -5.78
CA VAL A 55 6.54 0.58 -4.79
C VAL A 55 6.84 -0.91 -4.66
N TYR A 56 5.81 -1.76 -4.68
CA TYR A 56 6.01 -3.20 -4.62
C TYR A 56 6.72 -3.76 -5.84
N CYS A 57 6.45 -3.24 -7.04
CA CYS A 57 7.20 -3.58 -8.24
C CYS A 57 8.67 -3.22 -8.10
N THR A 58 9.00 -2.01 -7.61
CA THR A 58 10.40 -1.62 -7.35
C THR A 58 11.07 -2.55 -6.33
N ALA A 59 10.37 -2.89 -5.25
CA ALA A 59 10.90 -3.75 -4.22
C ALA A 59 11.15 -5.19 -4.70
N LEU A 60 10.23 -5.74 -5.50
CA LEU A 60 10.40 -7.06 -6.11
C LEU A 60 11.53 -7.06 -7.15
N ALA A 61 11.67 -5.98 -7.93
CA ALA A 61 12.76 -5.87 -8.90
C ALA A 61 14.13 -5.79 -8.20
N TYR A 62 14.21 -5.16 -7.02
CA TYR A 62 15.42 -5.19 -6.19
C TYR A 62 15.68 -6.58 -5.59
N ALA A 63 14.63 -7.26 -5.13
CA ALA A 63 14.77 -8.63 -4.61
C ALA A 63 15.27 -9.61 -5.70
N GLU A 64 14.82 -9.45 -6.93
CA GLU A 64 15.31 -10.21 -8.09
C GLU A 64 16.79 -9.91 -8.36
N HIS A 65 17.18 -8.63 -8.31
CA HIS A 65 18.58 -8.23 -8.43
C HIS A 65 19.47 -8.87 -7.35
N LEU A 66 19.00 -8.93 -6.10
CA LEU A 66 19.72 -9.58 -5.01
C LEU A 66 19.78 -11.10 -5.18
N THR A 67 18.74 -11.72 -5.75
CA THR A 67 18.75 -13.16 -6.08
C THR A 67 19.83 -13.46 -7.11
N ALA A 68 19.92 -12.64 -8.17
CA ALA A 68 20.99 -12.75 -9.16
C ALA A 68 22.39 -12.52 -8.55
N LEU A 69 22.52 -11.63 -7.57
CA LEU A 69 23.77 -11.43 -6.83
C LEU A 69 24.14 -12.68 -6.02
N VAL A 70 23.19 -13.27 -5.32
CA VAL A 70 23.38 -14.51 -4.55
C VAL A 70 23.82 -15.66 -5.46
N ASP A 71 23.20 -15.79 -6.64
CA ASP A 71 23.58 -16.81 -7.61
C ASP A 71 25.02 -16.63 -8.09
N ARG A 72 25.48 -15.38 -8.29
CA ARG A 72 26.89 -15.10 -8.62
C ARG A 72 27.87 -15.43 -7.52
N LEU A 73 27.50 -15.17 -6.27
CA LEU A 73 28.38 -15.46 -5.13
C LEU A 73 28.51 -16.97 -4.87
N THR A 74 27.54 -17.76 -5.32
CA THR A 74 27.47 -19.20 -5.03
C THR A 74 27.78 -20.10 -6.23
N THR A 75 27.66 -19.59 -7.45
CA THR A 75 27.85 -20.37 -8.68
C THR A 75 29.05 -19.85 -9.46
N PRO A 76 30.06 -20.69 -9.76
CA PRO A 76 31.19 -20.28 -10.58
C PRO A 76 30.71 -19.97 -12.00
N TYR A 77 31.14 -18.82 -12.55
CA TYR A 77 30.82 -18.35 -13.90
C TYR A 77 29.33 -18.01 -14.16
N ALA A 78 28.57 -17.64 -13.14
CA ALA A 78 27.21 -17.13 -13.36
C ALA A 78 27.23 -15.87 -14.24
N ASP A 79 26.33 -15.82 -15.23
CA ASP A 79 26.24 -14.69 -16.15
C ASP A 79 25.92 -13.38 -15.42
N ALA A 80 26.60 -12.32 -15.85
CA ALA A 80 26.35 -10.99 -15.34
C ALA A 80 25.05 -10.44 -15.94
N ALA A 81 23.90 -10.69 -15.30
CA ALA A 81 22.72 -9.87 -15.50
C ALA A 81 23.05 -8.36 -15.32
N ASP A 82 22.54 -7.50 -16.20
CA ASP A 82 22.77 -6.07 -16.07
C ASP A 82 22.34 -5.57 -14.68
N ALA A 83 23.22 -4.82 -14.03
CA ALA A 83 22.92 -4.23 -12.74
C ALA A 83 21.82 -3.17 -12.95
N MET A 84 20.59 -3.50 -12.58
CA MET A 84 19.52 -2.52 -12.59
C MET A 84 19.77 -1.50 -11.49
N GLU A 85 20.01 -0.24 -11.88
CA GLU A 85 20.19 0.85 -10.94
C GLU A 85 18.82 1.21 -10.33
N ILE A 86 18.68 0.94 -9.04
CA ILE A 86 17.48 1.27 -8.27
C ILE A 86 17.86 2.36 -7.27
N ASP A 87 17.13 3.48 -7.31
CA ASP A 87 17.21 4.50 -6.27
C ASP A 87 16.59 3.98 -4.96
N LEU A 88 17.45 3.40 -4.11
CA LEU A 88 17.06 2.79 -2.84
C LEU A 88 16.55 3.80 -1.83
N GLU A 89 17.01 5.05 -1.87
CA GLU A 89 16.56 6.09 -0.94
C GLU A 89 15.11 6.48 -1.23
N SER A 90 14.81 6.76 -2.50
CA SER A 90 13.45 7.04 -2.96
C SER A 90 12.53 5.84 -2.74
N ALA A 91 12.98 4.63 -3.08
CA ALA A 91 12.20 3.41 -2.86
C ALA A 91 11.88 3.21 -1.37
N SER A 92 12.86 3.39 -0.49
CA SER A 92 12.68 3.25 0.96
C SER A 92 11.75 4.32 1.54
N GLY A 93 11.87 5.57 1.09
CA GLY A 93 10.97 6.64 1.48
C GLY A 93 9.52 6.33 1.09
N ARG A 94 9.30 5.89 -0.14
CA ARG A 94 7.97 5.50 -0.63
C ARG A 94 7.41 4.26 0.08
N MET A 95 8.26 3.27 0.38
CA MET A 95 7.88 2.09 1.15
C MET A 95 7.36 2.45 2.54
N ARG A 96 8.04 3.36 3.24
CA ARG A 96 7.61 3.83 4.58
C ARG A 96 6.28 4.59 4.55
N LEU A 97 5.98 5.29 3.45
CA LEU A 97 4.77 6.09 3.31
C LEU A 97 3.56 5.25 2.87
N LEU A 98 3.75 4.29 1.97
CA LEU A 98 2.66 3.61 1.27
C LEU A 98 2.43 2.18 1.73
N ALA A 99 3.44 1.50 2.27
CA ALA A 99 3.31 0.09 2.63
C ALA A 99 2.80 -0.10 4.07
N PRO A 100 2.10 -1.22 4.35
CA PRO A 100 1.83 -1.68 5.70
C PRO A 100 3.12 -1.89 6.49
N SER A 101 3.06 -1.73 7.81
CA SER A 101 4.25 -1.75 8.68
C SER A 101 5.05 -3.04 8.61
N ASN A 102 4.40 -4.19 8.43
CA ASN A 102 5.08 -5.49 8.26
C ASN A 102 5.89 -5.57 6.96
N VAL A 103 5.36 -5.05 5.85
CA VAL A 103 6.09 -4.99 4.56
C VAL A 103 7.23 -3.99 4.64
N ALA A 104 7.00 -2.82 5.23
CA ALA A 104 8.04 -1.82 5.43
C ALA A 104 9.18 -2.32 6.33
N GLN A 105 8.85 -3.09 7.38
CA GLN A 105 9.85 -3.73 8.22
C GLN A 105 10.64 -4.79 7.44
N ALA A 106 9.96 -5.68 6.69
CA ALA A 106 10.64 -6.69 5.88
C ALA A 106 11.55 -6.07 4.81
N TRP A 107 11.17 -4.94 4.23
CA TRP A 107 12.03 -4.16 3.35
C TRP A 107 13.28 -3.64 4.06
N SER A 108 13.13 -3.12 5.28
CA SER A 108 14.27 -2.69 6.10
C SER A 108 15.20 -3.86 6.46
N ASP A 109 14.63 -4.99 6.87
CA ASP A 109 15.38 -6.22 7.20
C ASP A 109 16.19 -6.71 5.99
N LEU A 110 15.61 -6.62 4.77
CA LEU A 110 16.28 -6.95 3.52
C LEU A 110 17.48 -6.04 3.24
N LEU A 111 17.30 -4.73 3.35
CA LEU A 111 18.38 -3.76 3.13
C LEU A 111 19.51 -3.92 4.14
N GLU A 112 19.19 -4.23 5.39
CA GLU A 112 20.19 -4.52 6.42
C GLU A 112 20.98 -5.80 6.07
N ALA A 113 20.28 -6.86 5.64
CA ALA A 113 20.93 -8.10 5.24
C ALA A 113 21.85 -7.92 4.01
N ASP A 114 21.43 -7.14 3.00
CA ASP A 114 22.28 -6.81 1.85
C ASP A 114 23.50 -5.99 2.26
N ALA A 115 23.32 -4.97 3.11
CA ALA A 115 24.42 -4.14 3.59
C ALA A 115 25.47 -4.96 4.37
N ILE A 116 25.03 -5.88 5.24
CA ILE A 116 25.92 -6.78 5.98
C ILE A 116 26.65 -7.72 5.01
N LEU A 117 25.94 -8.34 4.07
CA LEU A 117 26.55 -9.22 3.08
C LEU A 117 27.59 -8.48 2.25
N ARG A 118 27.28 -7.29 1.73
CA ARG A 118 28.21 -6.48 0.93
C ARG A 118 29.46 -6.12 1.72
N TRP A 119 29.29 -5.72 2.98
CA TRP A 119 30.42 -5.47 3.88
C TRP A 119 31.28 -6.72 4.04
N ASN A 120 30.68 -7.87 4.35
CA ASN A 120 31.42 -9.12 4.57
C ASN A 120 32.10 -9.64 3.30
N VAL A 121 31.46 -9.50 2.13
CA VAL A 121 32.06 -9.80 0.83
C VAL A 121 33.21 -8.83 0.53
N SER A 122 33.10 -7.57 0.93
CA SER A 122 34.20 -6.61 0.73
C SER A 122 35.40 -6.81 1.66
N GLU A 123 35.23 -7.50 2.78
CA GLU A 123 36.32 -7.80 3.74
C GLU A 123 36.90 -9.20 3.51
N ASN A 124 36.02 -10.20 3.33
CA ASN A 124 36.36 -11.63 3.33
C ASN A 124 35.97 -12.34 2.03
N GLY A 125 35.54 -11.61 1.01
CA GLY A 125 34.95 -12.20 -0.18
C GLY A 125 35.93 -13.01 -1.02
N PRO A 126 35.40 -13.79 -1.96
CA PRO A 126 36.22 -14.49 -2.94
C PRO A 126 36.92 -13.46 -3.85
N TRP A 127 38.21 -13.24 -3.62
CA TRP A 127 39.03 -12.32 -4.41
C TRP A 127 39.59 -12.98 -5.68
N GLN A 128 39.53 -14.31 -5.75
CA GLN A 128 40.05 -15.06 -6.88
C GLN A 128 38.96 -15.46 -7.87
N PRO A 129 39.23 -15.39 -9.19
CA PRO A 129 38.31 -15.90 -10.20
C PRO A 129 38.00 -17.39 -9.97
N GLY A 130 36.71 -17.72 -9.82
CA GLY A 130 36.24 -19.10 -9.60
C GLY A 130 36.11 -19.51 -8.14
N GLU A 131 36.53 -18.67 -7.20
CA GLU A 131 36.22 -18.85 -5.79
C GLU A 131 34.76 -18.43 -5.53
N VAL A 132 34.02 -19.26 -4.79
CA VAL A 132 32.61 -19.05 -4.49
C VAL A 132 32.38 -19.17 -3.00
N MET A 133 31.40 -18.42 -2.49
CA MET A 133 30.94 -18.55 -1.12
C MET A 133 30.19 -19.87 -0.94
N SER A 134 30.30 -20.45 0.25
CA SER A 134 29.49 -21.61 0.62
C SER A 134 28.00 -21.25 0.57
N GLY A 135 27.17 -22.11 0.00
CA GLY A 135 25.72 -21.90 -0.04
C GLY A 135 25.07 -21.84 1.35
N ASP A 136 25.75 -22.40 2.37
CA ASP A 136 25.35 -22.41 3.77
C ASP A 136 25.93 -21.24 4.59
N ASP A 137 26.58 -20.27 3.92
CA ASP A 137 27.08 -19.07 4.59
C ASP A 137 25.94 -18.33 5.30
N THR A 138 26.19 -17.91 6.55
CA THR A 138 25.15 -17.35 7.42
C THR A 138 24.54 -16.08 6.84
N ASP A 139 25.33 -15.25 6.16
CA ASP A 139 24.85 -13.99 5.59
C ASP A 139 24.05 -14.22 4.31
N LEU A 140 24.46 -15.19 3.48
CA LEU A 140 23.70 -15.61 2.31
C LEU A 140 22.34 -16.20 2.70
N VAL A 141 22.31 -17.06 3.73
CA VAL A 141 21.06 -17.62 4.26
C VAL A 141 20.17 -16.53 4.84
N ARG A 142 20.75 -15.55 5.56
CA ARG A 142 20.02 -14.40 6.09
C ARG A 142 19.41 -13.55 4.97
N LEU A 143 20.17 -13.28 3.90
CA LEU A 143 19.69 -12.52 2.75
C LEU A 143 18.57 -13.25 2.01
N LYS A 144 18.73 -14.54 1.69
CA LYS A 144 17.70 -15.38 1.06
C LYS A 144 16.41 -15.38 1.88
N SER A 145 16.52 -15.59 3.19
CA SER A 145 15.38 -15.54 4.11
C SER A 145 14.67 -14.18 4.10
N ALA A 146 15.42 -13.08 4.04
CA ALA A 146 14.84 -11.73 3.94
C ALA A 146 14.11 -11.50 2.60
N ILE A 147 14.69 -11.97 1.49
CA ILE A 147 14.07 -11.93 0.15
C ILE A 147 12.74 -12.69 0.15
N ASP A 148 12.73 -13.93 0.66
CA ASP A 148 11.54 -14.77 0.74
C ASP A 148 10.45 -14.16 1.63
N LYS A 149 10.85 -13.61 2.77
CA LYS A 149 9.94 -12.92 3.70
C LYS A 149 9.30 -11.70 3.05
N LEU A 150 10.08 -10.85 2.37
CA LEU A 150 9.54 -9.68 1.67
C LEU A 150 8.58 -10.10 0.56
N THR A 151 9.00 -11.04 -0.29
CA THR A 151 8.25 -11.51 -1.47
C THR A 151 6.93 -12.16 -1.06
N SER A 152 6.94 -12.99 -0.01
CA SER A 152 5.73 -13.61 0.52
C SER A 152 4.76 -12.59 1.12
N LEU A 153 5.26 -11.58 1.85
CA LEU A 153 4.43 -10.51 2.40
C LEU A 153 3.80 -9.66 1.28
N ILE A 154 4.56 -9.28 0.26
CA ILE A 154 4.02 -8.55 -0.90
C ILE A 154 2.96 -9.39 -1.61
N ARG A 155 3.24 -10.67 -1.89
CA ARG A 155 2.27 -11.58 -2.54
C ARG A 155 0.99 -11.74 -1.72
N SER A 156 1.11 -11.89 -0.39
CA SER A 156 -0.05 -12.00 0.50
C SER A 156 -0.88 -10.72 0.52
N SER A 157 -0.24 -9.55 0.42
CA SER A 157 -0.93 -8.25 0.33
C SER A 157 -1.80 -8.12 -0.92
N PHE A 158 -1.44 -8.77 -2.03
CA PHE A 158 -2.26 -8.83 -3.23
C PHE A 158 -3.42 -9.82 -3.11
N SER A 159 -3.16 -10.99 -2.53
CA SER A 159 -4.16 -12.06 -2.38
C SER A 159 -5.28 -11.72 -1.39
N SER A 160 -4.99 -10.89 -0.38
CA SER A 160 -5.96 -10.57 0.66
C SER A 160 -7.05 -9.61 0.18
N GLY A 161 -6.87 -8.92 -0.96
CA GLY A 161 -7.85 -7.97 -1.53
C GLY A 161 -8.27 -6.82 -0.59
N ALA A 162 -7.77 -6.82 0.64
CA ALA A 162 -8.15 -5.94 1.71
C ALA A 162 -7.51 -4.60 1.41
N VAL A 163 -8.31 -3.68 0.88
CA VAL A 163 -8.05 -2.26 1.02
C VAL A 163 -7.82 -2.04 2.51
N PRO A 164 -6.58 -1.74 2.97
CA PRO A 164 -6.40 -1.42 4.37
C PRO A 164 -7.34 -0.24 4.65
N PRO A 165 -8.16 -0.29 5.72
CA PRO A 165 -8.98 0.85 6.06
C PRO A 165 -8.03 2.03 6.12
N ALA A 166 -8.28 3.05 5.29
CA ALA A 166 -7.48 4.25 5.26
C ALA A 166 -7.26 4.64 6.72
N LYS A 167 -6.00 4.61 7.19
CA LYS A 167 -5.66 4.97 8.56
C LYS A 167 -6.40 6.26 8.84
N SER A 168 -7.49 6.19 9.61
CA SER A 168 -8.22 7.38 10.00
C SER A 168 -7.19 8.17 10.79
N SER A 169 -6.69 9.22 10.17
CA SER A 169 -5.65 10.05 10.75
C SER A 169 -6.22 10.57 12.07
N GLY A 170 -5.77 9.98 13.17
CA GLY A 170 -5.99 10.46 14.53
C GLY A 170 -5.36 11.84 14.80
N TRP A 171 -5.06 12.59 13.74
CA TRP A 171 -4.63 13.98 13.78
C TRP A 171 -5.80 14.92 14.09
N ALA A 172 -7.05 14.50 13.84
CA ALA A 172 -8.22 15.32 14.18
C ALA A 172 -8.56 15.33 15.69
N SER A 173 -8.08 14.36 16.48
CA SER A 173 -8.39 14.26 17.91
C SER A 173 -7.32 14.86 18.84
N ARG A 174 -6.23 15.45 18.29
CA ARG A 174 -5.11 15.96 19.12
C ARG A 174 -5.17 17.47 19.45
N TRP A 175 -6.17 18.20 18.97
CA TRP A 175 -6.27 19.67 19.16
C TRP A 175 -7.49 20.12 19.98
N GLY A 176 -8.15 19.22 20.71
CA GLY A 176 -9.41 19.49 21.40
C GLY A 176 -9.44 19.10 22.87
N SER A 177 -8.39 19.38 23.64
CA SER A 177 -8.47 19.37 25.11
C SER A 177 -7.37 20.21 25.75
N SER A 178 -7.54 21.52 25.70
CA SER A 178 -6.95 22.42 26.69
C SER A 178 -8.02 23.43 27.07
N SER A 179 -8.78 23.06 28.10
CA SER A 179 -9.66 23.96 28.82
C SER A 179 -9.45 23.72 30.31
N LEU A 180 -9.00 24.80 30.97
CA LEU A 180 -8.85 25.06 32.41
C LEU A 180 -7.59 24.52 33.07
#